data_AF-A0AAT9LZ07-F1
#
_entry.id   AF-A0AAT9LZ07-F1
#
_cell.length_a   1.000
_cell.length_b   1.000
_cell.length_c   1.000
_cell.angle_alpha   90.00
_cell.angle_beta   90.00
_cell.angle_gamma   90.00
#
_symmetry.space_group_name_H-M   'P 1'
#
loop_
_entity.id
_entity.type
_entity.pdbx_description
1 polymer ?
#
loop_
_entity_poly.entity_id
_entity_poly.type
_entity_poly.pdbx_seq_one_letter_code
_entity_poly.pdbx_strand_id
1 'polypeptide(L)'
;MDDPEVVAALRPFARAATQLLAVLTEPDPFRLHGRAIGAVANIDGVDPKYLARLGSLPDELSHRVAALVPLLVASTGVDRRALGLAAEALVVCAEADTLELRVRVLAAVLYDRDVNAASVGGDEDGQTAWLLAELAEATRRHGRVTVRALAVTIQRLGDLLATIDGRARPLIGGRLGLWRLRSRARRWIREQSAVRWDPRGRQS
;
A
#
# COMPACT_ATOMS: atom_id res chain seq x y z
N MET A 1 9.43 -16.25 11.87
CA MET A 1 8.31 -15.40 12.27
C MET A 1 7.06 -16.25 12.45
N ASP A 2 6.40 -16.12 13.61
CA ASP A 2 5.13 -16.80 13.93
C ASP A 2 3.90 -15.96 13.52
N ASP A 3 2.69 -16.51 13.64
CA ASP A 3 1.47 -15.83 13.18
C ASP A 3 1.14 -14.56 13.98
N PRO A 4 1.30 -14.52 15.33
CA PRO A 4 1.20 -13.27 16.09
C PRO A 4 2.16 -12.17 15.61
N GLU A 5 3.42 -12.49 15.32
CA GLU A 5 4.39 -11.54 14.78
C GLU A 5 4.01 -11.03 13.38
N VAL A 6 3.53 -11.92 12.50
CA VAL A 6 2.99 -11.54 11.18
C VAL A 6 1.83 -10.57 11.35
N VAL A 7 0.89 -10.85 12.25
CA VAL A 7 -0.27 -9.97 12.50
C VAL A 7 0.18 -8.63 13.08
N ALA A 8 1.14 -8.63 14.01
CA ALA A 8 1.70 -7.40 14.59
C ALA A 8 2.35 -6.50 13.53
N ALA A 9 2.99 -7.07 12.51
CA ALA A 9 3.55 -6.31 11.38
C ALA A 9 2.48 -5.86 10.37
N LEU A 10 1.49 -6.70 10.06
CA LEU A 10 0.47 -6.40 9.04
C LEU A 10 -0.61 -5.42 9.51
N ARG A 11 -0.90 -5.32 10.81
CA ARG A 11 -1.92 -4.41 11.34
C ARG A 11 -1.59 -2.92 11.12
N PRO A 12 -0.40 -2.41 11.51
CA PRO A 12 0.02 -1.04 11.21
C PRO A 12 0.05 -0.76 9.72
N PHE A 13 0.52 -1.73 8.91
CA PHE A 13 0.48 -1.63 7.46
C PHE A 13 -0.95 -1.44 6.96
N ALA A 14 -1.89 -2.27 7.38
CA ALA A 14 -3.27 -2.23 6.92
C ALA A 14 -4.01 -0.95 7.35
N ARG A 15 -3.67 -0.36 8.51
CA ARG A 15 -4.17 0.96 8.94
C ARG A 15 -3.59 2.07 8.09
N ALA A 16 -2.27 2.11 7.91
CA ALA A 16 -1.60 3.10 7.06
C ALA A 16 -2.06 3.02 5.60
N ALA A 17 -2.29 1.80 5.09
CA ALA A 17 -2.81 1.55 3.75
C ALA A 17 -4.17 2.23 3.51
N THR A 18 -5.02 2.39 4.54
CA THR A 18 -6.30 3.12 4.40
C THR A 18 -6.07 4.56 3.95
N GLN A 19 -5.17 5.27 4.64
CA GLN A 19 -4.88 6.67 4.32
C GLN A 19 -4.15 6.79 2.99
N LEU A 20 -3.23 5.87 2.73
CA LEU A 20 -2.49 5.86 1.47
C LEU A 20 -3.40 5.56 0.28
N LEU A 21 -4.34 4.62 0.40
CA LEU A 21 -5.32 4.33 -0.65
C LEU A 21 -6.21 5.55 -0.91
N ALA A 22 -6.63 6.29 0.12
CA ALA A 22 -7.38 7.53 -0.07
C ALA A 22 -6.59 8.56 -0.91
N VAL A 23 -5.29 8.73 -0.64
CA VAL A 23 -4.40 9.57 -1.46
C VAL A 23 -4.28 9.02 -2.88
N LEU A 24 -4.12 7.71 -3.04
CA LEU A 24 -3.97 7.09 -4.36
C LEU A 24 -5.27 7.13 -5.18
N THR A 25 -6.44 7.22 -4.56
CA THR A 25 -7.73 7.35 -5.27
C THR A 25 -8.09 8.80 -5.59
N GLU A 26 -7.45 9.79 -4.97
CA GLU A 26 -7.64 11.20 -5.28
C GLU A 26 -7.25 11.47 -6.74
N PRO A 27 -8.09 12.09 -7.59
CA PRO A 27 -7.75 12.33 -9.00
C PRO A 27 -6.44 13.09 -9.19
N ASP A 28 -6.18 14.08 -8.34
CA ASP A 28 -4.96 14.92 -8.39
C ASP A 28 -4.21 14.99 -7.04
N PRO A 29 -3.55 13.90 -6.61
CA PRO A 29 -2.97 13.84 -5.27
C PRO A 29 -1.82 14.83 -5.05
N PHE A 30 -1.22 15.31 -6.15
CA PHE A 30 -0.08 16.22 -6.14
C PHE A 30 -0.45 17.66 -6.54
N ARG A 31 -1.71 17.92 -6.91
CA ARG A 31 -2.19 19.22 -7.42
C ARG A 31 -1.43 19.70 -8.67
N LEU A 32 -1.26 18.81 -9.63
CA LEU A 32 -0.53 19.04 -10.88
C LEU A 32 -1.44 19.27 -12.10
N HIS A 33 -2.73 18.91 -12.04
CA HIS A 33 -3.63 19.14 -13.17
C HIS A 33 -3.78 20.63 -13.47
N GLY A 34 -3.78 20.97 -14.76
CA GLY A 34 -3.99 22.35 -15.24
C GLY A 34 -2.83 23.32 -14.97
N ARG A 35 -1.73 22.89 -14.34
CA ARG A 35 -0.53 23.72 -14.18
C ARG A 35 0.32 23.66 -15.45
N ALA A 36 0.65 24.82 -16.01
CA ALA A 36 1.60 24.90 -17.11
C ALA A 36 2.95 24.33 -16.64
N ILE A 37 3.39 23.23 -17.27
CA ILE A 37 4.60 22.48 -16.93
C ILE A 37 5.85 23.39 -16.90
N GLY A 38 5.83 24.52 -17.63
CA GLY A 38 6.88 25.55 -17.64
C GLY A 38 6.90 26.54 -16.47
N ALA A 39 5.83 26.64 -15.66
CA ALA A 39 5.79 27.53 -14.49
C ALA A 39 6.35 26.87 -13.21
N VAL A 40 6.76 25.60 -13.31
CA VAL A 40 7.03 24.73 -12.18
C VAL A 40 8.45 24.17 -12.31
N ALA A 41 9.45 25.01 -12.06
CA ALA A 41 10.85 24.63 -12.25
C ALA A 41 11.32 23.50 -11.31
N ASN A 42 10.64 23.31 -10.17
CA ASN A 42 10.91 22.23 -9.21
C ASN A 42 9.79 22.16 -8.15
N ILE A 43 8.85 21.21 -8.24
CA ILE A 43 7.91 20.94 -7.12
C ILE A 43 8.54 19.85 -6.25
N ASP A 44 8.73 20.15 -4.97
CA ASP A 44 9.17 19.19 -3.95
C ASP A 44 10.49 18.47 -4.28
N GLY A 45 11.38 19.08 -5.07
CA GLY A 45 12.64 18.48 -5.50
C GLY A 45 12.52 17.52 -6.69
N VAL A 46 11.36 17.45 -7.34
CA VAL A 46 11.10 16.57 -8.48
C VAL A 46 11.38 17.28 -9.80
N ASP A 47 12.21 16.64 -10.64
CA ASP A 47 12.50 17.08 -12.01
C ASP A 47 11.19 17.25 -12.83
N PRO A 48 11.00 18.40 -13.51
CA PRO A 48 9.80 18.69 -14.30
C PRO A 48 9.39 17.60 -15.29
N LYS A 49 10.32 16.81 -15.83
CA LYS A 49 10.00 15.71 -16.75
C LYS A 49 9.17 14.60 -16.11
N TYR A 50 9.25 14.43 -14.79
CA TYR A 50 8.42 13.48 -14.05
C TYR A 50 7.06 14.08 -13.66
N LEU A 51 6.98 15.40 -13.45
CA LEU A 51 5.74 16.08 -13.05
C LEU A 51 4.62 15.90 -14.10
N ALA A 52 4.94 16.00 -15.38
CA ALA A 52 3.97 15.78 -16.47
C ALA A 52 3.35 14.37 -16.43
N ARG A 53 4.16 13.36 -16.09
CA ARG A 53 3.72 11.96 -15.97
C ARG A 53 2.94 11.70 -14.68
N LEU A 54 3.31 12.38 -13.60
CA LEU A 54 2.59 12.32 -12.32
C LEU A 54 1.22 13.00 -12.40
N GLY A 55 1.08 14.05 -13.21
CA GLY A 55 -0.19 14.72 -13.49
C GLY A 55 -1.07 14.03 -14.54
N SER A 56 -0.65 12.87 -15.07
CA SER A 56 -1.41 12.08 -16.07
C SER A 56 -1.54 10.61 -15.65
N LEU A 57 -1.58 10.37 -14.33
CA LEU A 57 -1.75 9.04 -13.78
C LEU A 57 -3.14 8.46 -14.14
N PRO A 58 -3.22 7.16 -14.48
CA PRO A 58 -4.51 6.50 -14.74
C PRO A 58 -5.46 6.57 -13.53
N ASP A 59 -6.76 6.55 -13.74
CA ASP A 59 -7.76 6.54 -12.65
C ASP A 59 -7.92 5.17 -11.98
N GLU A 60 -7.76 4.10 -12.75
CA GLU A 60 -7.88 2.74 -12.22
C GLU A 60 -6.69 2.42 -11.30
N LEU A 61 -6.97 1.97 -10.08
CA LEU A 61 -5.97 1.81 -9.01
C LEU A 61 -4.77 0.94 -9.43
N SER A 62 -4.98 -0.20 -10.10
CA SER A 62 -3.86 -1.08 -10.50
C SER A 62 -2.98 -0.41 -11.54
N HIS A 63 -3.59 0.26 -12.53
CA HIS A 63 -2.89 1.02 -13.55
C HIS A 63 -2.12 2.19 -12.92
N ARG A 64 -2.76 2.90 -11.98
CA ARG A 64 -2.17 4.01 -11.24
C ARG A 64 -0.95 3.57 -10.46
N VAL A 65 -1.08 2.55 -9.61
CA VAL A 65 0.01 2.01 -8.79
C VAL A 65 1.15 1.49 -9.69
N ALA A 66 0.83 0.76 -10.75
CA ALA A 66 1.84 0.28 -11.71
C ALA A 66 2.61 1.41 -12.41
N ALA A 67 1.94 2.51 -12.74
CA ALA A 67 2.57 3.68 -13.36
C ALA A 67 3.37 4.52 -12.34
N LEU A 68 2.89 4.60 -11.10
CA LEU A 68 3.47 5.41 -10.04
C LEU A 68 4.81 4.86 -9.54
N VAL A 69 4.93 3.55 -9.32
CA VAL A 69 6.16 2.92 -8.79
C VAL A 69 7.43 3.34 -9.56
N PRO A 70 7.54 3.18 -10.89
CA PRO A 70 8.75 3.58 -11.60
C PRO A 70 8.98 5.09 -11.58
N LEU A 71 7.93 5.92 -11.49
CA LEU A 71 8.06 7.37 -11.36
C LEU A 71 8.65 7.75 -10.00
N LEU A 72 8.16 7.15 -8.91
CA LEU A 72 8.68 7.42 -7.56
C LEU A 72 10.15 6.99 -7.42
N VAL A 73 10.50 5.81 -7.93
CA VAL A 73 11.92 5.37 -7.98
C VAL A 73 12.76 6.39 -8.73
N ALA A 74 12.35 6.78 -9.94
CA ALA A 74 13.13 7.68 -10.79
C ALA A 74 13.23 9.12 -10.24
N SER A 75 12.19 9.62 -9.56
CA SER A 75 12.11 10.99 -9.06
C SER A 75 12.65 11.19 -7.64
N THR A 76 12.75 10.13 -6.84
CA THR A 76 13.11 10.24 -5.42
C THR A 76 14.26 9.34 -4.98
N GLY A 77 14.64 8.34 -5.78
CA GLY A 77 15.74 7.42 -5.46
C GLY A 77 15.42 6.36 -4.40
N VAL A 78 14.15 6.22 -3.99
CA VAL A 78 13.70 5.15 -3.07
C VAL A 78 13.87 3.75 -3.68
N ASP A 79 13.95 2.74 -2.83
CA ASP A 79 14.24 1.37 -3.23
C ASP A 79 13.08 0.74 -4.02
N ARG A 80 13.40 0.20 -5.20
CA ARG A 80 12.41 -0.40 -6.10
C ARG A 80 11.73 -1.62 -5.49
N ARG A 81 12.44 -2.42 -4.69
CA ARG A 81 11.90 -3.66 -4.12
C ARG A 81 10.88 -3.35 -3.04
N ALA A 82 11.18 -2.43 -2.13
CA ALA A 82 10.25 -1.96 -1.12
C ALA A 82 8.98 -1.36 -1.76
N LEU A 83 9.15 -0.52 -2.78
CA LEU A 83 8.00 0.03 -3.52
C LEU A 83 7.15 -1.06 -4.19
N GLY A 84 7.78 -2.09 -4.75
CA GLY A 84 7.09 -3.24 -5.34
C GLY A 84 6.26 -4.01 -4.30
N LEU A 85 6.84 -4.32 -3.14
CA LEU A 85 6.16 -5.03 -2.05
C LEU A 85 4.96 -4.23 -1.54
N ALA A 86 5.16 -2.94 -1.28
CA ALA A 86 4.08 -2.06 -0.84
C ALA A 86 2.98 -1.94 -1.89
N ALA A 87 3.32 -1.81 -3.17
CA ALA A 87 2.35 -1.75 -4.27
C ALA A 87 1.47 -3.00 -4.35
N GLU A 88 2.07 -4.18 -4.27
CA GLU A 88 1.33 -5.46 -4.24
C GLU A 88 0.40 -5.55 -3.03
N ALA A 89 0.90 -5.21 -1.85
CA ALA A 89 0.10 -5.23 -0.64
C ALA A 89 -1.02 -4.19 -0.63
N LEU A 90 -0.82 -3.00 -1.21
CA LEU A 90 -1.85 -1.96 -1.33
C LEU A 90 -3.00 -2.41 -2.21
N VAL A 91 -2.73 -3.04 -3.35
CA VAL A 91 -3.80 -3.53 -4.23
C VAL A 91 -4.56 -4.70 -3.61
N VAL A 92 -3.92 -5.49 -2.74
CA VAL A 92 -4.60 -6.52 -1.93
C VAL A 92 -5.47 -5.89 -0.85
N CYS A 93 -4.94 -4.91 -0.11
CA CYS A 93 -5.70 -4.16 0.90
C CYS A 93 -6.96 -3.50 0.35
N ALA A 94 -6.90 -2.99 -0.88
CA ALA A 94 -8.02 -2.32 -1.53
C ALA A 94 -9.23 -3.24 -1.79
N GLU A 95 -9.07 -4.56 -1.68
CA GLU A 95 -10.14 -5.54 -1.89
C GLU A 95 -10.91 -5.91 -0.62
N ALA A 96 -10.46 -5.42 0.54
CA ALA A 96 -11.05 -5.75 1.84
C ALA A 96 -11.52 -4.49 2.58
N ASP A 97 -12.72 -4.55 3.14
CA ASP A 97 -13.41 -3.39 3.72
C ASP A 97 -13.17 -3.22 5.23
N THR A 98 -12.69 -4.27 5.92
CA THR A 98 -12.37 -4.21 7.35
C THR A 98 -10.88 -4.39 7.58
N LEU A 99 -10.37 -3.81 8.68
CA LEU A 99 -8.98 -3.97 9.07
C LEU A 99 -8.60 -5.45 9.25
N GLU A 100 -9.46 -6.22 9.90
CA GLU A 100 -9.26 -7.64 10.12
C GLU A 100 -9.18 -8.42 8.81
N LEU A 101 -10.11 -8.16 7.88
CA LEU A 101 -10.11 -8.83 6.58
C LEU A 101 -8.88 -8.45 5.76
N ARG A 102 -8.42 -7.20 5.82
CA ARG A 102 -7.17 -6.75 5.18
C ARG A 102 -5.95 -7.52 5.69
N VAL A 103 -5.82 -7.67 7.01
CA VAL A 103 -4.72 -8.43 7.61
C VAL A 103 -4.76 -9.88 7.17
N ARG A 104 -5.93 -10.53 7.22
CA ARG A 104 -6.06 -11.94 6.81
C ARG A 104 -5.77 -12.14 5.33
N VAL A 105 -6.32 -11.30 4.45
CA VAL A 105 -6.10 -11.44 3.01
C VAL A 105 -4.65 -11.11 2.62
N LEU A 106 -3.99 -10.17 3.29
CA LEU A 106 -2.55 -9.92 3.12
C LEU A 106 -1.72 -11.15 3.49
N ALA A 107 -1.96 -11.70 4.68
CA ALA A 107 -1.27 -12.90 5.16
C ALA A 107 -1.46 -14.08 4.18
N ALA A 108 -2.69 -14.32 3.73
CA ALA A 108 -3.00 -15.44 2.86
C ALA A 108 -2.47 -15.26 1.43
N VAL A 109 -2.56 -14.05 0.88
CA VAL A 109 -2.21 -13.81 -0.53
C VAL A 109 -0.71 -13.63 -0.73
N LEU A 110 -0.04 -12.94 0.18
CA LEU A 110 1.39 -12.60 0.06
C LEU A 110 2.30 -13.62 0.73
N TYR A 111 1.87 -14.20 1.85
CA TYR A 111 2.69 -15.06 2.70
C TYR A 111 2.18 -16.49 2.82
N ASP A 112 1.04 -16.81 2.19
CA ASP A 112 0.40 -18.14 2.24
C ASP A 112 0.04 -18.60 3.66
N ARG A 113 -0.40 -17.67 4.51
CA ARG A 113 -0.78 -17.92 5.92
C ARG A 113 -2.23 -17.53 6.19
N ASP A 114 -2.97 -18.36 6.94
CA ASP A 114 -4.28 -18.00 7.50
C ASP A 114 -4.12 -17.65 8.98
N VAL A 115 -4.16 -16.35 9.28
CA VAL A 115 -3.88 -15.82 10.61
C VAL A 115 -5.14 -15.34 11.31
N ASN A 116 -5.15 -15.41 12.64
CA ASN A 116 -6.16 -14.72 13.43
C ASN A 116 -5.81 -13.23 13.54
N ALA A 117 -6.56 -12.37 12.83
CA ALA A 117 -6.30 -10.92 12.81
C ALA A 117 -6.70 -10.18 14.11
N ALA A 118 -7.37 -10.87 15.03
CA ALA A 118 -7.56 -10.40 16.39
C ALA A 118 -6.24 -10.57 17.16
N SER A 119 -5.37 -9.56 17.10
CA SER A 119 -4.18 -9.49 17.95
C SER A 119 -4.25 -8.26 18.85
N VAL A 120 -3.75 -8.43 20.07
CA VAL A 120 -4.03 -7.59 21.25
C VAL A 120 -2.73 -7.04 21.87
N GLY A 121 -1.64 -6.93 21.09
CA GLY A 121 -0.33 -6.51 21.60
C GLY A 121 0.51 -5.69 20.60
N GLY A 122 1.41 -4.86 21.14
CA GLY A 122 2.32 -3.99 20.39
C GLY A 122 1.88 -2.53 20.33
N ASP A 123 2.83 -1.64 20.00
CA ASP A 123 2.58 -0.22 19.76
C ASP A 123 2.07 0.01 18.32
N GLU A 124 0.88 -0.52 18.03
CA GLU A 124 0.27 -0.43 16.70
C GLU A 124 0.05 1.03 16.27
N ASP A 125 -0.38 1.89 17.19
CA ASP A 125 -0.66 3.29 16.93
C ASP A 125 0.64 4.07 16.64
N GLY A 126 1.69 3.87 17.44
CA GLY A 126 2.99 4.51 17.21
C GLY A 126 3.66 4.02 15.93
N GLN A 127 3.57 2.73 15.60
CA GLN A 127 4.06 2.20 14.33
C GLN A 127 3.28 2.76 13.13
N THR A 128 1.96 2.86 13.23
CA THR A 128 1.12 3.47 12.19
C THR A 128 1.49 4.94 11.99
N ALA A 129 1.68 5.69 13.09
CA ALA A 129 2.09 7.08 13.06
C ALA A 129 3.47 7.25 12.40
N TRP A 130 4.43 6.36 12.71
CA TRP A 130 5.76 6.37 12.11
C TRP A 130 5.74 6.11 10.61
N LEU A 131 4.94 5.13 10.15
CA LEU A 131 4.76 4.82 8.73
C LEU A 131 4.25 6.04 7.94
N LEU A 132 3.35 6.81 8.55
CA LEU A 132 2.68 7.96 7.93
C LEU A 132 3.34 9.30 8.21
N ALA A 133 4.42 9.35 9.00
CA ALA A 133 4.98 10.60 9.51
C ALA A 133 5.36 11.59 8.39
N GLU A 134 5.90 11.12 7.27
CA GLU A 134 6.26 11.99 6.13
C GLU A 134 5.01 12.58 5.44
N LEU A 135 3.95 11.78 5.26
CA LEU A 135 2.69 12.27 4.69
C LEU A 135 2.04 13.31 5.60
N ALA A 136 2.04 13.06 6.91
CA ALA A 136 1.52 14.00 7.90
C ALA A 136 2.33 15.30 7.92
N GLU A 137 3.67 15.21 7.87
CA GLU A 137 4.56 16.36 7.80
C GLU A 137 4.34 17.18 6.54
N ALA A 138 4.28 16.54 5.37
CA ALA A 138 4.06 17.19 4.09
C ALA A 138 2.71 17.93 4.07
N THR A 139 1.67 17.27 4.55
CA THR A 139 0.33 17.88 4.63
C THR A 139 0.33 19.08 5.55
N ARG A 140 1.02 19.01 6.70
CA ARG A 140 1.12 20.13 7.64
C ARG A 140 1.93 21.30 7.09
N ARG A 141 3.05 21.05 6.43
CA ARG A 141 3.93 22.10 5.88
C ARG A 141 3.40 22.73 4.59
N HIS A 142 2.78 21.94 3.73
CA HIS A 142 2.46 22.34 2.36
C HIS A 142 0.95 22.34 2.05
N GLY A 143 0.10 21.87 2.96
CA GLY A 143 -1.35 21.75 2.75
C GLY A 143 -1.74 20.71 1.68
N ARG A 144 -0.80 19.84 1.28
CA ARG A 144 -0.96 18.78 0.28
C ARG A 144 0.07 17.66 0.48
N VAL A 145 -0.17 16.52 -0.13
CA VAL A 145 0.83 15.45 -0.25
C VAL A 145 1.91 15.88 -1.25
N THR A 146 3.17 15.59 -0.91
CA THR A 146 4.32 15.76 -1.81
C THR A 146 4.75 14.41 -2.39
N VAL A 147 5.38 14.44 -3.56
CA VAL A 147 5.88 13.22 -4.23
C VAL A 147 6.88 12.49 -3.34
N ARG A 148 7.78 13.23 -2.69
CA ARG A 148 8.78 12.68 -1.76
C ARG A 148 8.14 12.04 -0.54
N ALA A 149 7.16 12.69 0.08
CA ALA A 149 6.49 12.11 1.25
C ALA A 149 5.76 10.81 0.91
N LEU A 150 5.08 10.77 -0.25
CA LEU A 150 4.45 9.56 -0.73
C LEU A 150 5.46 8.44 -0.96
N ALA A 151 6.58 8.74 -1.63
CA ALA A 151 7.63 7.78 -1.91
C ALA A 151 8.24 7.18 -0.63
N VAL A 152 8.56 8.03 0.36
CA VAL A 152 9.15 7.57 1.63
C VAL A 152 8.14 6.78 2.46
N THR A 153 6.86 7.16 2.48
CA THR A 153 5.84 6.35 3.16
C THR A 153 5.67 4.98 2.50
N ILE A 154 5.61 4.91 1.16
CA ILE A 154 5.54 3.63 0.44
C ILE A 154 6.78 2.78 0.70
N GLN A 155 7.97 3.40 0.74
CA GLN A 155 9.23 2.74 1.12
C GLN A 155 9.12 2.11 2.50
N ARG A 156 8.74 2.89 3.54
CA ARG A 156 8.62 2.39 4.93
C ARG A 156 7.64 1.23 5.04
N LEU A 157 6.51 1.31 4.32
CA LEU A 157 5.54 0.23 4.23
C LEU A 157 6.14 -1.04 3.60
N GLY A 158 6.91 -0.88 2.52
CA GLY A 158 7.62 -1.98 1.87
C GLY A 158 8.69 -2.61 2.74
N ASP A 159 9.45 -1.80 3.46
CA ASP A 159 10.48 -2.24 4.41
C ASP A 159 9.87 -3.04 5.56
N LEU A 160 8.74 -2.58 6.11
CA LEU A 160 7.99 -3.32 7.12
C LEU A 160 7.57 -4.71 6.60
N LEU A 161 7.03 -4.79 5.39
CA LEU A 161 6.65 -6.07 4.77
C LEU A 161 7.85 -6.98 4.50
N ALA A 162 9.02 -6.40 4.22
CA ALA A 162 10.25 -7.14 3.99
C ALA A 162 10.81 -7.78 5.28
N THR A 163 10.39 -7.32 6.47
CA THR A 163 10.74 -7.96 7.76
C THR A 163 10.00 -9.27 7.99
N ILE A 164 8.86 -9.48 7.33
CA ILE A 164 8.05 -10.68 7.49
C ILE A 164 8.74 -11.84 6.76
N ASP A 165 9.31 -12.75 7.55
CA ASP A 165 10.03 -13.92 7.03
C ASP A 165 9.06 -14.97 6.46
N GLY A 166 9.44 -15.53 5.32
CA GLY A 166 8.55 -16.22 4.41
C GLY A 166 8.45 -15.43 3.13
N ARG A 167 9.13 -15.90 2.09
CA ARG A 167 9.24 -15.27 0.76
C ARG A 167 7.91 -14.61 0.38
N ALA A 168 7.83 -13.28 0.49
CA ALA A 168 6.94 -12.52 -0.38
C ALA A 168 7.21 -13.09 -1.78
N ARG A 169 6.18 -13.67 -2.40
CA ARG A 169 6.32 -14.32 -3.71
C ARG A 169 7.09 -13.38 -4.64
N PRO A 170 7.83 -13.90 -5.63
CA PRO A 170 8.59 -13.05 -6.54
C PRO A 170 7.72 -11.90 -7.02
N LEU A 171 8.20 -10.67 -6.85
CA LEU A 171 7.45 -9.47 -7.23
C LEU A 171 6.95 -9.66 -8.66
N ILE A 172 5.63 -9.68 -8.85
CA ILE A 172 5.01 -9.89 -10.16
C ILE A 172 4.90 -8.54 -10.87
N GLY A 173 5.84 -7.62 -10.60
CA GLY A 173 5.74 -6.18 -10.85
C GLY A 173 5.08 -5.79 -12.18
N GLY A 174 4.37 -4.68 -12.15
CA GLY A 174 3.63 -4.16 -13.31
C GLY A 174 2.17 -4.59 -13.34
N ARG A 175 1.44 -4.02 -14.31
CA ARG A 175 -0.03 -4.04 -14.36
C ARG A 175 -0.64 -5.44 -14.26
N LEU A 176 -0.12 -6.39 -15.04
CA LEU A 176 -0.71 -7.73 -15.11
C LEU A 176 -0.54 -8.49 -13.79
N GLY A 177 0.60 -8.34 -13.11
CA GLY A 177 0.80 -8.96 -11.81
C GLY A 177 -0.09 -8.39 -10.74
N LEU A 178 -0.21 -7.06 -10.66
CA LEU A 178 -1.14 -6.41 -9.74
C LEU A 178 -2.59 -6.87 -9.99
N TRP A 179 -3.01 -6.97 -11.26
CA TRP A 179 -4.34 -7.48 -11.60
C TRP A 179 -4.56 -8.94 -11.16
N ARG A 180 -3.56 -9.81 -11.39
CA ARG A 180 -3.62 -11.22 -10.94
C ARG A 180 -3.71 -11.31 -9.42
N LEU A 181 -2.95 -10.48 -8.72
CA LEU A 181 -2.92 -10.43 -7.27
C LEU A 181 -4.27 -9.99 -6.68
N ARG A 182 -4.87 -8.93 -7.23
CA ARG A 182 -6.24 -8.50 -6.89
C ARG A 182 -7.25 -9.60 -7.14
N SER A 183 -7.16 -10.28 -8.28
CA SER A 183 -8.05 -11.39 -8.63
C SER A 183 -7.95 -12.56 -7.64
N ARG A 184 -6.73 -12.84 -7.14
CA ARG A 184 -6.49 -13.82 -6.08
C ARG A 184 -7.08 -13.37 -4.75
N ALA A 185 -6.85 -12.11 -4.34
CA ALA A 185 -7.42 -11.54 -3.12
C ALA A 185 -8.96 -11.62 -3.13
N ARG A 186 -9.62 -11.16 -4.20
CA ARG A 186 -11.07 -11.27 -4.36
C ARG A 186 -11.58 -12.70 -4.27
N ARG A 187 -10.86 -13.64 -4.86
CA ARG A 187 -11.22 -15.06 -4.83
C ARG A 187 -11.15 -15.59 -3.40
N TRP A 188 -10.04 -15.35 -2.71
CA TRP A 188 -9.85 -15.77 -1.33
C TRP A 188 -10.94 -15.17 -0.41
N ILE A 189 -11.25 -13.87 -0.56
CA ILE A 189 -12.30 -13.21 0.23
C ILE A 189 -13.67 -13.88 0.00
N ARG A 190 -14.02 -14.22 -1.25
CA ARG A 190 -15.27 -14.94 -1.56
C ARG A 190 -15.31 -16.33 -0.93
N GLU A 191 -14.21 -17.08 -1.01
CA GLU A 191 -14.08 -18.41 -0.41
C GLU A 191 -14.27 -18.34 1.12
N GLN A 192 -13.64 -17.37 1.77
CA GLN A 192 -13.73 -17.17 3.22
C GLN A 192 -15.09 -16.61 3.69
N SER A 193 -15.78 -15.85 2.83
CA SER A 193 -17.13 -15.36 3.13
C SER A 193 -18.20 -16.45 2.94
N ALA A 194 -17.94 -17.43 2.06
CA ALA A 194 -18.79 -18.61 1.87
C ALA A 194 -18.63 -19.62 3.02
N VAL A 195 -17.42 -19.72 3.59
CA VAL A 195 -17.16 -20.41 4.86
C VAL A 195 -17.62 -19.50 6.00
N ARG A 196 -18.94 -19.39 6.19
CA ARG A 196 -19.52 -18.66 7.32
C ARG A 196 -18.90 -19.20 8.61
N TRP A 197 -18.03 -18.40 9.22
CA TRP A 197 -17.45 -18.67 10.53
C TRP A 197 -18.58 -19.01 11.52
N ASP A 198 -18.56 -20.24 12.05
CA ASP A 198 -19.41 -20.67 13.16
C ASP A 198 -18.78 -20.18 14.48
N PRO A 199 -19.37 -19.20 15.19
CA PRO A 199 -18.86 -18.72 16.46
C PRO A 199 -18.82 -19.81 17.55
N ARG A 200 -19.45 -20.96 17.32
CA ARG A 200 -19.71 -22.00 18.33
C ARG A 200 -19.01 -23.33 18.06
N GLY A 201 -18.15 -23.42 17.06
CA GLY A 201 -17.26 -24.56 16.88
C GLY A 201 -17.97 -25.91 16.84
N ARG A 202 -19.01 -26.09 16.02
CA ARG A 202 -19.44 -27.44 15.64
C ARG A 202 -19.12 -27.70 14.18
N GLN A 203 -18.00 -28.40 13.98
CA GLN A 203 -17.81 -29.17 12.76
C GLN A 203 -18.90 -30.24 12.73
N SER A 204 -19.65 -30.31 11.63
CA SER A 204 -20.45 -31.46 11.28
C SER A 204 -19.94 -32.06 9.99
#